data_AF-G0NYU3-F1
#
_entry.id   AF-G0NYU3-F1
#
_cell.length_a   1.000
_cell.length_b   1.000
_cell.length_c   1.000
_cell.angle_alpha   90.00
_cell.angle_beta   90.00
_cell.angle_gamma   90.00
#
_symmetry.space_group_name_H-M   'P 1'
#
loop_
_entity.id
_entity.type
_entity.pdbx_description
1 polymer ?
#
loop_
_entity_poly.entity_id
_entity_poly.type
_entity_poly.pdbx_seq_one_letter_code
_entity_poly.pdbx_strand_id
1 'polypeptide(L)'
;MAPFTMKSAKSAKKTVEIPKMTSPHYVIDGDQVKLVEHRDINENMEVLGAVTKKVYEQLGKLKNKTFKNVRDVHIACNQCHQVFLTSCLEHPLFWVPNQIDRAVRGPYTHKTLPAQYFRISDEGRVKGQGIRAIRNIPTGLVFGPYEGTRTLAKDCANPDYSWDILVNGETWAVDGKKNGNWLVLINSPNYQREANMVALQHKGEMNYVVYKPIRQGEELTVWYGAEFGKRLAKWRKQAEKE
;
A
#
# COMPACT_ATOMS: atom_id res chain seq x y z
N MET A 1 4.72 22.55 -1.53
CA MET A 1 3.82 21.55 -2.16
C MET A 1 3.37 22.10 -3.49
N ALA A 2 3.66 21.42 -4.60
CA ALA A 2 3.10 21.77 -5.91
C ALA A 2 2.06 20.70 -6.27
N PRO A 3 0.84 21.08 -6.68
CA PRO A 3 -0.18 20.12 -7.09
C PRO A 3 0.24 19.46 -8.41
N PHE A 4 0.07 18.15 -8.51
CA PHE A 4 0.22 17.38 -9.75
C PHE A 4 -0.67 17.99 -10.85
N THR A 5 -0.07 18.60 -11.88
CA THR A 5 -0.75 18.90 -13.14
C THR A 5 -0.57 17.72 -14.09
N MET A 6 -1.47 16.73 -14.00
CA MET A 6 -1.58 15.68 -15.01
C MET A 6 -2.27 16.25 -16.26
N LYS A 7 -1.58 16.16 -17.41
CA LYS A 7 -2.16 16.44 -18.72
C LYS A 7 -3.38 15.53 -18.92
N SER A 8 -4.53 16.13 -19.21
CA SER A 8 -5.79 15.45 -19.50
C SER A 8 -5.67 14.63 -20.78
N ALA A 9 -5.44 13.32 -20.65
CA ALA A 9 -5.82 12.38 -21.69
C ALA A 9 -7.32 12.11 -21.55
N LYS A 10 -8.10 12.40 -22.59
CA LYS A 10 -9.54 12.07 -22.65
C LYS A 10 -9.68 10.54 -22.64
N SER A 11 -9.73 9.93 -21.47
CA SER A 11 -10.10 8.52 -21.34
C SER A 11 -11.61 8.39 -21.53
N ALA A 12 -12.02 7.58 -22.51
CA ALA A 12 -13.41 7.27 -22.78
C ALA A 12 -14.07 6.70 -21.51
N LYS A 13 -15.27 7.20 -21.17
CA LYS A 13 -16.07 6.70 -20.04
C LYS A 13 -16.55 5.29 -20.36
N LYS A 14 -15.75 4.28 -20.04
CA LYS A 14 -16.27 2.91 -19.88
C LYS A 14 -17.13 2.92 -18.62
N THR A 15 -18.44 2.83 -18.80
CA THR A 15 -19.33 2.35 -17.75
C THR A 15 -18.90 0.92 -17.47
N VAL A 16 -18.23 0.67 -16.35
CA VAL A 16 -17.85 -0.68 -15.95
C VAL A 16 -19.15 -1.36 -15.51
N GLU A 17 -19.72 -2.21 -16.36
CA GLU A 17 -20.80 -3.10 -15.93
C GLU A 17 -20.23 -4.00 -14.84
N ILE A 18 -20.82 -3.93 -13.65
CA ILE A 18 -20.46 -4.81 -12.55
C ILE A 18 -20.96 -6.20 -12.95
N PRO A 19 -20.09 -7.22 -13.11
CA PRO A 19 -20.52 -8.58 -13.38
C PRO A 19 -21.54 -9.02 -12.33
N LYS A 20 -22.44 -9.94 -12.68
CA LYS A 20 -23.36 -10.50 -11.70
C LYS A 20 -22.72 -11.74 -11.09
N MET A 21 -22.11 -11.57 -9.92
CA MET A 21 -21.53 -12.67 -9.13
C MET A 21 -22.38 -12.93 -7.89
N THR A 22 -22.66 -14.19 -7.59
CA THR A 22 -23.44 -14.63 -6.43
C THR A 22 -22.55 -15.05 -5.26
N SER A 23 -21.35 -15.59 -5.54
CA SER A 23 -20.35 -15.99 -4.54
C SER A 23 -18.94 -15.48 -4.93
N PRO A 24 -18.73 -14.15 -5.00
CA PRO A 24 -17.44 -13.58 -5.38
C PRO A 24 -16.33 -13.88 -4.36
N HIS A 25 -15.13 -14.20 -4.84
CA HIS A 25 -13.93 -14.43 -4.04
C HIS A 25 -12.77 -13.56 -4.53
N TYR A 26 -11.95 -13.05 -3.59
CA TYR A 26 -10.63 -12.55 -3.91
C TYR A 26 -9.71 -13.73 -4.19
N VAL A 27 -9.01 -13.68 -5.32
CA VAL A 27 -8.01 -14.67 -5.69
C VAL A 27 -6.74 -13.98 -6.18
N ILE A 28 -5.60 -14.64 -6.03
CA ILE A 28 -4.39 -14.32 -6.78
C ILE A 28 -4.41 -15.14 -8.05
N ASP A 29 -4.34 -14.46 -9.20
CA ASP A 29 -4.23 -15.07 -10.52
C ASP A 29 -3.05 -14.44 -11.27
N GLY A 30 -1.96 -15.20 -11.38
CA GLY A 30 -0.66 -14.70 -11.83
C GLY A 30 -0.11 -13.63 -10.88
N ASP A 31 0.13 -12.44 -11.41
CA ASP A 31 0.74 -11.32 -10.68
C ASP A 31 -0.29 -10.30 -10.13
N GLN A 32 -1.58 -10.67 -10.08
CA GLN A 32 -2.65 -9.74 -9.72
C GLN A 32 -3.71 -10.36 -8.81
N VAL A 33 -4.24 -9.55 -7.89
CA VAL A 33 -5.49 -9.85 -7.18
C VAL A 33 -6.67 -9.63 -8.12
N LYS A 34 -7.59 -10.59 -8.18
CA LYS A 34 -8.83 -10.54 -8.99
C LYS A 34 -10.05 -10.93 -8.17
N LEU A 35 -11.23 -10.60 -8.69
CA LEU A 35 -12.50 -11.12 -8.22
C LEU A 35 -12.96 -12.21 -9.18
N VAL A 36 -13.20 -13.41 -8.65
CA VAL A 36 -13.65 -14.57 -9.43
C VAL A 36 -14.85 -15.21 -8.74
N GLU A 37 -15.80 -15.74 -9.52
CA GLU A 37 -16.97 -16.43 -8.98
C GLU A 37 -16.50 -17.77 -8.43
N HIS A 38 -17.07 -18.24 -7.32
CA HIS A 38 -16.56 -19.43 -6.65
C HIS A 38 -16.41 -20.65 -7.59
N ARG A 39 -17.37 -20.82 -8.50
CA ARG A 39 -17.41 -21.92 -9.47
C ARG A 39 -16.33 -21.83 -10.58
N ASP A 40 -15.76 -20.64 -10.77
CA ASP A 40 -14.77 -20.35 -11.83
C ASP A 40 -13.32 -20.38 -11.28
N ILE A 41 -13.15 -20.66 -9.98
CA ILE A 41 -11.83 -20.84 -9.36
C ILE A 41 -11.21 -22.15 -9.86
N ASN A 42 -9.96 -22.08 -10.31
CA ASN A 42 -9.19 -23.24 -10.76
C ASN A 42 -7.89 -23.42 -9.95
N GLU A 43 -7.20 -24.52 -10.18
CA GLU A 43 -5.99 -24.94 -9.47
C GLU A 43 -4.79 -23.98 -9.57
N ASN A 44 -4.77 -23.08 -10.57
CA ASN A 44 -3.70 -22.09 -10.73
C ASN A 44 -3.93 -20.81 -9.89
N MET A 45 -5.08 -20.71 -9.21
CA MET A 45 -5.47 -19.54 -8.43
C MET A 45 -5.32 -19.81 -6.93
N GLU A 46 -4.76 -18.83 -6.20
CA GLU A 46 -4.73 -18.86 -4.73
C GLU A 46 -5.91 -18.07 -4.17
N VAL A 47 -6.76 -18.72 -3.38
CA VAL A 47 -7.93 -18.07 -2.77
C VAL A 47 -7.50 -17.27 -1.55
N LEU A 48 -7.77 -15.96 -1.56
CA LEU A 48 -7.50 -15.04 -0.44
C LEU A 48 -8.67 -14.95 0.53
N GLY A 49 -9.90 -15.05 0.01
CA GLY A 49 -11.11 -15.07 0.84
C GLY A 49 -12.39 -14.69 0.09
N ALA A 50 -13.52 -15.07 0.67
CA ALA A 50 -14.84 -14.73 0.14
C ALA A 50 -15.14 -13.23 0.28
N VAL A 51 -15.85 -12.67 -0.70
CA VAL A 51 -16.29 -11.27 -0.71
C VAL A 51 -17.76 -11.22 -0.27
N THR A 52 -18.03 -10.49 0.82
CA THR A 52 -19.41 -10.32 1.27
C THR A 52 -20.23 -9.52 0.26
N LYS A 53 -21.54 -9.81 0.16
CA LYS A 53 -22.48 -9.06 -0.69
C LYS A 53 -22.37 -7.54 -0.49
N LYS A 54 -22.27 -7.10 0.77
CA LYS A 54 -22.12 -5.67 1.13
C LYS A 54 -20.84 -5.05 0.55
N VAL A 55 -19.71 -5.78 0.60
CA VAL A 55 -18.45 -5.30 0.01
C VAL A 55 -18.57 -5.28 -1.51
N TYR A 56 -19.06 -6.35 -2.11
CA TYR A 56 -19.21 -6.50 -3.55
C TYR A 56 -20.05 -5.39 -4.18
N GLU A 57 -21.20 -5.07 -3.56
CA GLU A 57 -22.10 -4.00 -4.00
C GLU A 57 -21.44 -2.61 -3.97
N GLN A 58 -20.34 -2.41 -3.24
CA GLN A 58 -19.64 -1.12 -3.18
C GLN A 58 -18.46 -1.04 -4.15
N LEU A 59 -17.93 -2.18 -4.60
CA LEU A 59 -16.81 -2.24 -5.53
C LEU A 59 -17.20 -1.64 -6.90
N GLY A 60 -16.24 -1.02 -7.57
CA GLY A 60 -16.46 -0.40 -8.88
C GLY A 60 -17.31 0.86 -8.87
N LYS A 61 -17.93 1.25 -7.74
CA LYS A 61 -18.70 2.49 -7.64
C LYS A 61 -17.80 3.71 -7.78
N LEU A 62 -17.93 4.40 -8.91
CA LEU A 62 -17.19 5.62 -9.18
C LEU A 62 -17.70 6.78 -8.33
N LYS A 63 -16.76 7.64 -7.92
CA LYS A 63 -17.10 8.94 -7.37
C LYS A 63 -17.46 9.90 -8.51
N ASN A 64 -18.63 10.54 -8.44
CA ASN A 64 -19.09 11.49 -9.47
C ASN A 64 -18.08 12.63 -9.72
N LYS A 65 -17.54 12.66 -10.96
CA LYS A 65 -16.93 13.69 -11.84
C LYS A 65 -16.18 14.92 -11.30
N THR A 66 -16.10 15.21 -10.00
CA THR A 66 -15.33 16.36 -9.49
C THR A 66 -14.31 15.94 -8.43
N PHE A 67 -13.03 16.17 -8.75
CA PHE A 67 -11.89 16.02 -7.85
C PHE A 67 -11.96 16.95 -6.61
N LYS A 68 -12.83 17.96 -6.62
CA LYS A 68 -12.99 18.94 -5.53
C LYS A 68 -13.42 18.35 -4.18
N ASN A 69 -13.94 17.11 -4.13
CA ASN A 69 -14.49 16.50 -2.91
C ASN A 69 -13.90 15.11 -2.57
N VAL A 70 -12.67 14.79 -3.00
CA VAL A 70 -12.08 13.46 -2.70
C VAL A 70 -11.81 13.40 -1.20
N ARG A 71 -12.75 12.78 -0.47
CA ARG A 71 -12.58 12.41 0.93
C ARG A 71 -11.64 11.22 1.05
N ASP A 72 -11.02 11.09 2.22
CA ASP A 72 -10.15 10.00 2.65
C ASP A 72 -10.80 8.60 2.70
N VAL A 73 -12.08 8.50 2.33
CA VAL A 73 -12.78 7.22 2.14
C VAL A 73 -12.69 6.71 0.71
N HIS A 74 -12.26 7.54 -0.25
CA HIS A 74 -12.20 7.16 -1.66
C HIS A 74 -10.80 6.69 -2.04
N ILE A 75 -10.73 5.74 -2.98
CA ILE A 75 -9.46 5.14 -3.41
C ILE A 75 -9.26 5.39 -4.90
N ALA A 76 -8.08 5.92 -5.26
CA ALA A 76 -7.66 6.05 -6.65
C ALA A 76 -7.00 4.75 -7.12
N CYS A 77 -7.47 4.19 -8.23
CA CYS A 77 -6.85 3.02 -8.85
C CYS A 77 -5.66 3.44 -9.71
N ASN A 78 -4.49 2.83 -9.48
CA ASN A 78 -3.28 3.12 -10.23
C ASN A 78 -3.30 2.61 -11.68
N GLN A 79 -4.20 1.68 -12.02
CA GLN A 79 -4.29 1.09 -13.35
C GLN A 79 -5.37 1.78 -14.21
N CYS A 80 -6.57 1.98 -13.67
CA CYS A 80 -7.66 2.65 -14.40
C CYS A 80 -7.58 4.19 -14.36
N HIS A 81 -6.77 4.76 -13.45
CA HIS A 81 -6.74 6.20 -13.16
C HIS A 81 -8.12 6.79 -12.82
N GLN A 82 -8.97 5.98 -12.16
CA GLN A 82 -10.31 6.36 -11.70
C GLN A 82 -10.38 6.32 -10.17
N VAL A 83 -11.32 7.09 -9.60
CA VAL A 83 -11.55 7.19 -8.16
C VAL A 83 -12.82 6.45 -7.78
N PHE A 84 -12.69 5.50 -6.87
CA PHE A 84 -13.75 4.60 -6.40
C PHE A 84 -14.16 4.92 -4.96
N LEU A 85 -15.40 4.58 -4.59
CA LEU A 85 -15.88 4.68 -3.21
C LEU A 85 -15.17 3.72 -2.26
N THR A 86 -14.80 2.53 -2.75
CA THR A 86 -14.05 1.53 -1.99
C THR A 86 -12.86 1.03 -2.78
N SER A 87 -13.06 0.27 -3.85
CA SER A 87 -11.98 -0.22 -4.72
C SER A 87 -12.48 -0.41 -6.13
N CYS A 88 -11.54 -0.44 -7.08
CA CYS A 88 -11.81 -0.85 -8.46
C CYS A 88 -12.29 -2.31 -8.49
N LEU A 89 -13.19 -2.62 -9.43
CA LEU A 89 -13.70 -3.96 -9.65
C LEU A 89 -12.76 -4.82 -10.51
N GLU A 90 -12.12 -4.19 -11.51
CA GLU A 90 -11.13 -4.86 -12.38
C GLU A 90 -9.76 -4.99 -11.70
N HIS A 91 -9.42 -4.06 -10.80
CA HIS A 91 -8.16 -4.05 -10.03
C HIS A 91 -8.46 -3.96 -8.53
N PRO A 92 -9.06 -5.01 -7.96
CA PRO A 92 -9.47 -5.05 -6.57
C PRO A 92 -8.29 -4.92 -5.61
N LEU A 93 -8.55 -4.29 -4.47
CA LEU A 93 -7.62 -4.23 -3.35
C LEU A 93 -8.03 -5.25 -2.27
N PHE A 94 -7.11 -6.13 -1.91
CA PHE A 94 -7.26 -7.06 -0.80
C PHE A 94 -6.46 -6.57 0.41
N TRP A 95 -7.17 -6.31 1.50
CA TRP A 95 -6.59 -5.80 2.74
C TRP A 95 -6.10 -6.98 3.58
N VAL A 96 -4.79 -7.12 3.69
CA VAL A 96 -4.16 -8.11 4.57
C VAL A 96 -4.21 -7.56 6.00
N PRO A 97 -4.93 -8.21 6.93
CA PRO A 97 -5.03 -7.72 8.30
C PRO A 97 -3.66 -7.69 8.98
N ASN A 98 -3.39 -6.66 9.78
CA ASN A 98 -2.28 -6.71 10.72
C ASN A 98 -2.49 -7.88 11.70
N GLN A 99 -1.43 -8.63 11.94
CA GLN A 99 -1.41 -9.75 12.87
C GLN A 99 -0.21 -9.64 13.78
N ILE A 100 -0.30 -10.24 14.97
CA ILE A 100 0.80 -10.31 15.93
C ILE A 100 1.09 -11.78 16.18
N ASP A 101 2.23 -12.26 15.70
CA ASP A 101 2.76 -13.55 16.09
C ASP A 101 3.43 -13.42 17.47
N ARG A 102 2.76 -13.97 18.49
CA ARG A 102 3.24 -13.96 19.88
C ARG A 102 4.37 -14.98 20.11
N ALA A 103 4.54 -15.96 19.24
CA ALA A 103 5.61 -16.94 19.33
C ALA A 103 6.96 -16.37 18.87
N VAL A 104 6.94 -15.39 17.95
CA VAL A 104 8.14 -14.68 17.51
C VAL A 104 8.73 -13.86 18.67
N ARG A 105 10.01 -14.12 18.98
CA ARG A 105 10.78 -13.33 19.95
C ARG A 105 11.35 -12.08 19.28
N GLY A 106 11.60 -11.04 20.07
CA GLY A 106 12.23 -9.81 19.60
C GLY A 106 11.28 -8.60 19.53
N PRO A 107 11.67 -7.56 18.77
CA PRO A 107 10.93 -6.31 18.67
C PRO A 107 9.51 -6.47 18.13
N TYR A 108 8.64 -5.52 18.45
CA TYR A 108 7.26 -5.50 17.94
C TYR A 108 7.18 -5.52 16.41
N THR A 109 8.15 -4.90 15.72
CA THR A 109 8.27 -4.94 14.26
C THR A 109 8.44 -6.36 13.70
N HIS A 110 9.11 -7.27 14.42
CA HIS A 110 9.31 -8.65 13.98
C HIS A 110 8.05 -9.48 14.22
N LYS A 111 7.39 -9.26 15.36
CA LYS A 111 6.14 -9.94 15.73
C LYS A 111 4.97 -9.60 14.79
N THR A 112 5.01 -8.41 14.19
CA THR A 112 3.95 -7.93 13.29
C THR A 112 4.22 -8.20 11.82
N LEU A 113 5.38 -8.77 11.48
CA LEU A 113 5.75 -9.10 10.11
C LEU A 113 4.88 -10.25 9.58
N PRO A 114 4.22 -10.08 8.41
CA PRO A 114 3.53 -11.16 7.72
C PRO A 114 4.53 -12.18 7.14
N ALA A 115 4.98 -13.13 7.99
CA ALA A 115 6.05 -14.07 7.66
C ALA A 115 5.71 -15.02 6.49
N GLN A 116 4.43 -15.16 6.12
CA GLN A 116 3.99 -15.90 4.94
C GLN A 116 4.28 -15.17 3.62
N TYR A 117 4.56 -13.86 3.67
CA TYR A 117 4.89 -13.04 2.52
C TYR A 117 6.34 -12.55 2.54
N PHE A 118 6.89 -12.27 3.73
CA PHE A 118 8.10 -11.49 3.87
C PHE A 118 9.08 -12.03 4.91
N ARG A 119 10.34 -11.62 4.76
CA ARG A 119 11.40 -11.77 5.76
C ARG A 119 12.15 -10.46 5.96
N ILE A 120 12.71 -10.29 7.15
CA ILE A 120 13.72 -9.26 7.40
C ILE A 120 15.04 -9.74 6.78
N SER A 121 15.79 -8.79 6.23
CA SER A 121 17.05 -9.04 5.55
C SER A 121 18.07 -7.99 5.94
N ASP A 122 19.29 -8.39 6.26
CA ASP A 122 20.39 -7.47 6.57
C ASP A 122 21.04 -6.88 5.29
N GLU A 123 20.60 -7.36 4.13
CA GLU A 123 20.96 -6.84 2.79
C GLU A 123 20.00 -5.74 2.31
N GLY A 124 19.55 -4.87 3.21
CA GLY A 124 18.63 -3.77 2.88
C GLY A 124 19.34 -2.61 2.16
N ARG A 125 18.67 -1.98 1.20
CA ARG A 125 19.21 -0.82 0.44
C ARG A 125 19.46 0.44 1.30
N VAL A 126 18.97 0.48 2.53
CA VAL A 126 19.18 1.61 3.46
C VAL A 126 19.53 1.03 4.83
N LYS A 127 20.67 1.46 5.41
CA LYS A 127 21.11 1.14 6.79
C LYS A 127 21.37 -0.34 7.11
N GLY A 128 21.50 -1.22 6.10
CA GLY A 128 21.81 -2.63 6.32
C GLY A 128 20.67 -3.45 6.92
N GLN A 129 19.42 -2.98 6.80
CA GLN A 129 18.23 -3.79 7.10
C GLN A 129 17.07 -3.39 6.17
N GLY A 130 16.29 -4.36 5.71
CA GLY A 130 15.12 -4.15 4.85
C GLY A 130 14.19 -5.36 4.84
N ILE A 131 13.04 -5.21 4.19
CA ILE A 131 12.06 -6.30 4.04
C ILE A 131 12.15 -6.87 2.63
N ARG A 132 12.26 -8.19 2.51
CA ARG A 132 12.28 -8.89 1.22
C ARG A 132 11.14 -9.90 1.11
N ALA A 133 10.63 -10.06 -0.10
CA ALA A 133 9.62 -11.04 -0.42
C ALA A 133 10.19 -12.48 -0.33
N ILE A 134 9.48 -13.40 0.32
CA ILE A 134 9.85 -14.83 0.33
C ILE A 134 9.16 -15.63 -0.78
N ARG A 135 8.21 -14.99 -1.47
CA ARG A 135 7.46 -15.52 -2.61
C ARG A 135 7.08 -14.38 -3.55
N ASN A 136 6.52 -14.70 -4.72
CA ASN A 136 5.96 -13.67 -5.60
C ASN A 136 4.75 -13.00 -4.93
N ILE A 137 4.70 -11.68 -4.98
CA ILE A 137 3.66 -10.85 -4.38
C ILE A 137 2.90 -10.14 -5.49
N PRO A 138 1.59 -10.36 -5.62
CA PRO A 138 0.79 -9.77 -6.68
C PRO A 138 0.45 -8.31 -6.40
N THR A 139 0.09 -7.57 -7.44
CA THR A 139 -0.52 -6.24 -7.27
C THR A 139 -1.89 -6.35 -6.64
N GLY A 140 -2.25 -5.37 -5.82
CA GLY A 140 -3.58 -5.28 -5.19
C GLY A 140 -3.60 -5.70 -3.72
N LEU A 141 -2.51 -6.28 -3.19
CA LEU A 141 -2.40 -6.44 -1.74
C LEU A 141 -2.17 -5.09 -1.05
N VAL A 142 -2.90 -4.87 0.03
CA VAL A 142 -2.81 -3.70 0.90
C VAL A 142 -2.37 -4.15 2.28
N PHE A 143 -1.29 -3.54 2.78
CA PHE A 143 -0.76 -3.80 4.10
C PHE A 143 -0.89 -2.56 4.98
N GLY A 144 -1.35 -2.75 6.21
CA GLY A 144 -1.56 -1.66 7.15
C GLY A 144 -2.67 -1.94 8.17
N PRO A 145 -2.95 -0.95 9.03
CA PRO A 145 -2.38 0.40 8.99
C PRO A 145 -0.91 0.47 9.46
N TYR A 146 -0.21 1.51 9.05
CA TYR A 146 1.09 1.92 9.61
C TYR A 146 0.87 2.37 11.06
N GLU A 147 1.58 1.74 11.98
CA GLU A 147 1.41 1.98 13.42
C GLU A 147 2.48 2.94 13.96
N GLY A 148 2.12 3.69 15.00
CA GLY A 148 3.02 4.64 15.62
C GLY A 148 2.30 5.56 16.61
N THR A 149 3.07 6.43 17.24
CA THR A 149 2.53 7.46 18.13
C THR A 149 1.98 8.62 17.30
N ARG A 150 0.70 8.91 17.47
CA ARG A 150 0.04 10.00 16.77
C ARG A 150 0.32 11.35 17.45
N THR A 151 0.76 12.33 16.68
CA THR A 151 1.08 13.70 17.14
C THR A 151 0.58 14.72 16.11
N LEU A 152 0.47 15.99 16.46
CA LEU A 152 0.32 17.03 15.44
C LEU A 152 1.57 17.03 14.56
N ALA A 153 1.43 17.18 13.25
CA ALA A 153 2.58 17.05 12.34
C ALA A 153 3.71 18.05 12.66
N LYS A 154 3.35 19.26 13.11
CA LYS A 154 4.30 20.29 13.56
C LYS A 154 5.12 19.90 14.79
N ASP A 155 4.62 18.96 15.60
CA ASP A 155 5.22 18.52 16.86
C ASP A 155 5.90 17.15 16.70
N CYS A 156 5.99 16.61 15.47
CA CYS A 156 6.58 15.31 15.21
C CYS A 156 8.10 15.33 15.45
N ALA A 157 8.56 14.52 16.40
CA ALA A 157 9.98 14.44 16.75
C ALA A 157 10.82 13.64 15.73
N ASN A 158 10.20 12.75 14.95
CA ASN A 158 10.91 11.81 14.08
C ASN A 158 10.31 11.76 12.67
N PRO A 159 10.42 12.84 11.88
CA PRO A 159 9.80 12.96 10.56
C PRO A 159 10.27 11.89 9.55
N ASP A 160 11.47 11.33 9.74
CA ASP A 160 12.01 10.26 8.88
C ASP A 160 11.34 8.88 9.10
N TYR A 161 10.56 8.73 10.18
CA TYR A 161 9.84 7.50 10.55
C TYR A 161 8.33 7.73 10.66
N SER A 162 7.83 8.82 10.09
CA SER A 162 6.44 9.21 10.22
C SER A 162 5.74 9.41 8.89
N TRP A 163 4.44 9.16 8.89
CA TRP A 163 3.54 9.59 7.83
C TRP A 163 2.64 10.72 8.30
N ASP A 164 2.54 11.76 7.48
CA ASP A 164 1.51 12.77 7.63
C ASP A 164 0.17 12.23 7.11
N ILE A 165 -0.88 12.40 7.91
CA ILE A 165 -2.26 12.06 7.61
C ILE A 165 -3.15 13.29 7.81
N LEU A 166 -4.09 13.51 6.89
CA LEU A 166 -5.07 14.60 7.01
C LEU A 166 -6.37 14.07 7.64
N VAL A 167 -6.70 14.53 8.85
CA VAL A 167 -7.92 14.13 9.56
C VAL A 167 -8.69 15.37 9.96
N ASN A 168 -9.94 15.49 9.49
CA ASN A 168 -10.84 16.61 9.78
C ASN A 168 -10.25 18.00 9.50
N GLY A 169 -9.40 18.12 8.47
CA GLY A 169 -8.75 19.38 8.09
C GLY A 169 -7.45 19.68 8.85
N GLU A 170 -7.05 18.83 9.80
CA GLU A 170 -5.80 18.96 10.54
C GLU A 170 -4.79 17.89 10.11
N THR A 171 -3.52 18.28 9.99
CA THR A 171 -2.44 17.37 9.61
C THR A 171 -1.81 16.79 10.87
N TRP A 172 -1.90 15.46 11.00
CA TRP A 172 -1.32 14.67 12.08
C TRP A 172 -0.14 13.87 11.52
N ALA A 173 0.84 13.56 12.36
CA ALA A 173 1.89 12.61 12.04
C ALA A 173 1.68 11.31 12.83
N VAL A 174 1.93 10.16 12.20
CA VAL A 174 2.02 8.85 12.86
C VAL A 174 3.48 8.44 12.95
N ASP A 175 4.11 8.66 14.11
CA ASP A 175 5.54 8.39 14.36
C ASP A 175 5.79 6.93 14.75
N GLY A 176 6.35 6.16 13.82
CA GLY A 176 6.64 4.74 13.99
C GLY A 176 7.98 4.43 14.68
N LYS A 177 8.80 5.42 15.05
CA LYS A 177 10.19 5.17 15.50
C LYS A 177 10.28 4.24 16.72
N LYS A 178 9.38 4.39 17.69
CA LYS A 178 9.36 3.57 18.92
C LYS A 178 8.27 2.50 18.91
N ASN A 179 7.09 2.85 18.40
CA ASN A 179 5.88 2.03 18.50
C ASN A 179 5.37 1.58 17.11
N GLY A 180 6.25 1.52 16.12
CA GLY A 180 5.92 1.10 14.77
C GLY A 180 5.83 -0.41 14.62
N ASN A 181 4.91 -0.85 13.77
CA ASN A 181 4.86 -2.22 13.26
C ASN A 181 5.90 -2.42 12.14
N TRP A 182 5.95 -3.62 11.56
CA TRP A 182 6.91 -4.02 10.53
C TRP A 182 7.03 -3.06 9.33
N LEU A 183 5.99 -2.26 9.04
CA LEU A 183 6.00 -1.30 7.92
C LEU A 183 7.07 -0.19 8.08
N VAL A 184 7.53 0.09 9.30
CA VAL A 184 8.64 1.02 9.58
C VAL A 184 9.98 0.52 9.03
N LEU A 185 10.10 -0.78 8.75
CA LEU A 185 11.31 -1.42 8.22
C LEU A 185 11.39 -1.39 6.69
N ILE A 186 10.34 -0.95 6.00
CA ILE A 186 10.33 -0.83 4.54
C ILE A 186 11.13 0.40 4.14
N ASN A 187 12.06 0.23 3.20
CA ASN A 187 12.95 1.30 2.80
C ASN A 187 12.37 2.18 1.69
N SER A 188 12.93 3.39 1.56
CA SER A 188 12.67 4.25 0.40
C SER A 188 13.70 4.05 -0.70
N PRO A 189 13.28 3.98 -1.97
CA PRO A 189 14.21 3.95 -3.08
C PRO A 189 14.79 5.34 -3.34
N ASN A 190 15.78 5.45 -4.24
CA ASN A 190 16.33 6.74 -4.67
C ASN A 190 15.35 7.51 -5.55
N TYR A 191 14.57 6.78 -6.34
CA TYR A 191 13.65 7.35 -7.30
C TYR A 191 12.27 6.70 -7.18
N GLN A 192 11.21 7.49 -7.32
CA GLN A 192 9.83 7.02 -7.26
C GLN A 192 9.57 5.80 -8.18
N ARG A 193 10.19 5.77 -9.37
CA ARG A 193 10.01 4.68 -10.35
C ARG A 193 10.51 3.32 -9.84
N GLU A 194 11.40 3.29 -8.87
CA GLU A 194 11.97 2.07 -8.29
C GLU A 194 11.09 1.51 -7.17
N ALA A 195 10.15 2.31 -6.64
CA ALA A 195 9.21 1.82 -5.63
C ALA A 195 8.31 0.74 -6.24
N ASN A 196 8.06 -0.32 -5.48
CA ASN A 196 7.07 -1.36 -5.82
C ASN A 196 5.79 -1.25 -4.97
N MET A 197 5.83 -0.45 -3.91
CA MET A 197 4.68 -0.08 -3.08
C MET A 197 4.39 1.43 -3.14
N VAL A 198 3.14 1.79 -2.89
CA VAL A 198 2.70 3.19 -2.76
C VAL A 198 1.92 3.37 -1.47
N ALA A 199 2.10 4.53 -0.82
CA ALA A 199 1.33 4.88 0.37
C ALA A 199 -0.09 5.34 -0.01
N LEU A 200 -1.06 4.91 0.78
CA LEU A 200 -2.48 5.17 0.64
C LEU A 200 -3.04 5.56 2.00
N GLN A 201 -3.46 6.82 2.12
CA GLN A 201 -4.31 7.22 3.24
C GLN A 201 -5.73 6.68 2.99
N HIS A 202 -6.30 6.01 3.99
CA HIS A 202 -7.69 5.59 3.98
C HIS A 202 -8.25 5.65 5.39
N LYS A 203 -9.38 6.36 5.58
CA LYS A 203 -10.11 6.47 6.87
C LYS A 203 -9.24 6.90 8.06
N GLY A 204 -8.31 7.83 7.83
CA GLY A 204 -7.43 8.39 8.84
C GLY A 204 -6.21 7.53 9.15
N GLU A 205 -5.95 6.52 8.33
CA GLU A 205 -4.85 5.58 8.51
C GLU A 205 -3.98 5.52 7.26
N MET A 206 -2.67 5.34 7.44
CA MET A 206 -1.74 5.16 6.33
C MET A 206 -1.53 3.68 6.05
N ASN A 207 -1.58 3.28 4.78
CA ASN A 207 -1.45 1.89 4.33
C ASN A 207 -0.51 1.83 3.12
N TYR A 208 0.08 0.67 2.83
CA TYR A 208 0.91 0.46 1.65
C TYR A 208 0.25 -0.51 0.68
N VAL A 209 0.13 -0.09 -0.57
CA VAL A 209 -0.44 -0.89 -1.66
C VAL A 209 0.67 -1.38 -2.57
N VAL A 210 0.69 -2.70 -2.83
CA VAL A 210 1.55 -3.29 -3.88
C VAL A 210 0.96 -2.91 -5.23
N TYR A 211 1.63 -2.00 -5.94
CA TYR A 211 1.15 -1.50 -7.25
C TYR A 211 1.96 -2.04 -8.43
N LYS A 212 3.10 -2.67 -8.15
CA LYS A 212 3.89 -3.48 -9.09
C LYS A 212 4.12 -4.86 -8.49
N PRO A 213 4.09 -5.94 -9.27
CA PRO A 213 4.43 -7.27 -8.77
C PRO A 213 5.84 -7.26 -8.16
N ILE A 214 6.02 -7.97 -7.04
CA ILE A 214 7.31 -8.10 -6.35
C ILE A 214 7.73 -9.55 -6.46
N ARG A 215 8.86 -9.82 -7.11
CA ARG A 215 9.38 -11.18 -7.26
C ARG A 215 9.99 -11.66 -5.95
N GLN A 216 10.00 -12.97 -5.76
CA GLN A 216 10.70 -13.59 -4.64
C GLN A 216 12.15 -13.07 -4.55
N GLY A 217 12.56 -12.67 -3.35
CA GLY A 217 13.88 -12.12 -3.06
C GLY A 217 14.00 -10.60 -3.27
N GLU A 218 13.07 -9.95 -3.97
CA GLU A 218 13.09 -8.50 -4.15
C GLU A 218 12.76 -7.77 -2.84
N GLU A 219 13.37 -6.59 -2.67
CA GLU A 219 13.14 -5.72 -1.52
C GLU A 219 11.86 -4.90 -1.71
N LEU A 220 11.07 -4.81 -0.64
CA LEU A 220 9.91 -3.94 -0.58
C LEU A 220 10.38 -2.50 -0.43
N THR A 221 9.83 -1.63 -1.27
CA THR A 221 10.20 -0.21 -1.27
C THR A 221 8.98 0.68 -1.45
N VAL A 222 8.90 1.72 -0.62
CA VAL A 222 7.82 2.73 -0.65
C VAL A 222 8.42 4.12 -0.81
N TRP A 223 7.83 4.93 -1.68
CA TRP A 223 8.30 6.29 -1.91
C TRP A 223 7.74 7.26 -0.86
N TYR A 224 8.60 7.81 0.00
CA TYR A 224 8.22 8.79 1.03
C TYR A 224 8.05 10.24 0.51
N GLY A 225 8.20 10.45 -0.80
CA GLY A 225 8.07 11.76 -1.42
C GLY A 225 9.40 12.36 -1.88
N ALA A 226 9.29 13.39 -2.71
CA ALA A 226 10.44 13.96 -3.43
C ALA A 226 11.52 14.56 -2.53
N GLU A 227 11.13 15.23 -1.44
CA GLU A 227 12.09 15.85 -0.51
C GLU A 227 12.87 14.81 0.30
N PHE A 228 12.20 13.76 0.77
CA PHE A 228 12.88 12.62 1.42
C PHE A 228 13.80 11.91 0.43
N GLY A 229 13.33 11.61 -0.79
CA GLY A 229 14.12 10.96 -1.82
C GLY A 229 15.39 11.74 -2.20
N LYS A 230 15.30 13.07 -2.32
CA LYS A 230 16.47 13.94 -2.55
C LYS A 230 17.47 13.87 -1.39
N ARG A 231 16.99 13.91 -0.13
CA ARG A 231 17.84 13.82 1.07
C ARG A 231 18.54 12.47 1.15
N LEU A 232 17.80 11.38 0.93
CA LEU A 232 18.35 10.02 0.92
C LEU A 232 19.42 9.83 -0.16
N ALA A 233 19.18 10.36 -1.37
CA ALA A 233 20.15 10.30 -2.46
C ALA A 233 21.44 11.07 -2.15
N LYS A 234 21.37 12.20 -1.43
CA LYS A 234 22.56 12.93 -0.97
C LYS A 234 23.36 12.14 0.06
N TRP A 235 22.68 11.55 1.06
CA TRP A 235 23.34 10.72 2.09
C TRP A 235 24.07 9.51 1.48
N ARG A 236 23.46 8.84 0.50
CA ARG A 236 24.10 7.71 -0.21
C ARG A 236 25.40 8.12 -0.93
N LYS A 237 25.37 9.25 -1.65
CA LYS A 237 26.57 9.78 -2.34
C LYS A 237 27.69 10.20 -1.40
N GLN A 238 27.38 10.49 -0.14
CA GLN A 238 28.37 10.82 0.89
C GLN A 238 28.97 9.54 1.47
N ALA A 239 28.14 8.55 1.80
CA ALA A 239 28.58 7.25 2.31
C ALA A 239 29.42 6.43 1.31
N GLU A 240 29.22 6.59 0.00
CA GLU A 240 30.04 5.94 -1.04
C GLU A 240 31.44 6.58 -1.21
N LYS A 241 31.69 7.74 -0.61
CA LYS A 241 32.97 8.46 -0.69
C LYS A 241 33.85 8.28 0.55
N GLU A 242 33.33 7.62 1.57
CA GLU A 242 34.00 7.27 2.83
C GLU A 242 34.41 5.79 2.82
#